data_AF-A0A1N6WYL2-F1
#
_entry.id   AF-A0A1N6WYL2-F1
#
_cell.length_a   1.000
_cell.length_b   1.000
_cell.length_c   1.000
_cell.angle_alpha   90.00
_cell.angle_beta   90.00
_cell.angle_gamma   90.00
#
_symmetry.space_group_name_H-M   'P 1'
#
loop_
_entity.id
_entity.type
_entity.pdbx_description
1 polymer ?
#
loop_
_entity_poly.entity_id
_entity_poly.type
_entity_poly.pdbx_seq_one_letter_code
_entity_poly.pdbx_strand_id
1 'polypeptide(L)'
;MSIQIVNPATNETLNYFPTATFLHNNSPISSTINNEDGVIYLEHSGNTYVLEDYMGGHPINVRRFGLNADRGYTSTAINKGIKLAKKYNYKSLYIPNGDYDITETVNIDVAPDTTIKIEGNLNVKESFTGNAIVIGTHGPAINQPVEDSLAGLNIQGLNCSKKIYNDSDSTGIVIMNVIASTIEIKRVTGFKIGTLIYSDNGRGGGTSYNTFFINYFHDNKINLKFEKNDVQGYINENTFYGGTFNHSTSFPKVKTFHILMEDKQINLHPYNNNRFLYPSFEDNDPDNATAAQITGESNTIVGPRMENPQDPFYAIIFDKYSKRCQVISKGFGLYKSSVENNGEENSYETNSGNLLTTNSVNPVLTLQNQASSSYELYSGLDASGNKVFFVNGEGKGFYGNSVYAEQGFRWATSDGSKNDRGLFNGNGAPSIAANPGSIYINNDGGNKMLWIKTASGSSSGWKLIGTQADALTAAEPSPSATAQDVWVRLKNLEDNLKAAGLLSS
;
A
#
# COMPACT_ATOMS: atom_id res chain seq x y z
N MET A 1 43.90 -35.84 -17.02
CA MET A 1 42.94 -36.33 -18.02
C MET A 1 42.09 -35.16 -18.47
N SER A 2 41.83 -35.02 -19.78
CA SER A 2 40.88 -34.05 -20.29
C SER A 2 39.44 -34.50 -20.03
N ILE A 3 38.53 -33.55 -19.81
CA ILE A 3 37.09 -33.76 -19.72
C ILE A 3 36.50 -33.22 -21.00
N GLN A 4 35.56 -33.93 -21.60
CA GLN A 4 34.78 -33.41 -22.72
C GLN A 4 33.43 -32.92 -22.21
N ILE A 5 33.11 -31.64 -22.43
CA ILE A 5 31.77 -31.11 -22.17
C ILE A 5 31.23 -30.57 -23.49
N VAL A 6 29.98 -30.92 -23.80
CA VAL A 6 29.27 -30.36 -24.95
C VAL A 6 28.79 -28.97 -24.56
N ASN A 7 29.15 -27.96 -25.35
CA ASN A 7 28.63 -26.60 -25.20
C ASN A 7 27.13 -26.62 -25.53
N PRO A 8 26.22 -26.34 -24.58
CA PRO A 8 24.78 -26.38 -24.84
C PRO A 8 24.30 -25.29 -25.79
N ALA A 9 25.08 -24.22 -26.02
CA ALA A 9 24.72 -23.15 -26.94
C ALA A 9 25.14 -23.42 -28.40
N THR A 10 26.27 -24.10 -28.60
CA THR A 10 26.86 -24.35 -29.94
C THR A 10 26.85 -25.82 -30.37
N ASN A 11 26.52 -26.73 -29.44
CA ASN A 11 26.60 -28.18 -29.60
C ASN A 11 28.01 -28.72 -29.90
N GLU A 12 29.05 -27.92 -29.71
CA GLU A 12 30.45 -28.31 -29.92
C GLU A 12 30.99 -29.08 -28.72
N THR A 13 31.84 -30.08 -28.97
CA THR A 13 32.55 -30.82 -27.91
C THR A 13 33.83 -30.08 -27.54
N LEU A 14 33.88 -29.53 -26.33
CA LEU A 14 35.01 -28.77 -25.81
C LEU A 14 35.88 -29.68 -24.93
N ASN A 15 37.21 -29.63 -25.12
CA ASN A 15 38.19 -30.46 -24.40
C ASN A 15 38.87 -29.67 -23.28
N TYR A 16 38.60 -30.10 -22.05
CA TYR A 16 38.94 -29.38 -20.84
C TYR A 16 40.03 -30.03 -20.00
N PHE A 17 41.10 -29.29 -19.71
CA PHE A 17 42.26 -29.76 -18.95
C PHE A 17 42.31 -29.11 -17.56
N PRO A 18 42.68 -29.85 -16.50
CA PRO A 18 42.94 -29.25 -15.19
C PRO A 18 44.18 -28.34 -15.22
N THR A 19 44.11 -27.19 -14.56
CA THR A 19 45.23 -26.24 -14.38
C THR A 19 45.41 -25.85 -12.92
N ALA A 20 46.65 -25.50 -12.53
CA ALA A 20 47.06 -25.13 -11.16
C ALA A 20 47.63 -23.69 -11.05
N THR A 21 47.58 -22.89 -12.11
CA THR A 21 48.14 -21.54 -12.13
C THR A 21 47.18 -20.57 -12.80
N PHE A 22 46.86 -19.46 -12.13
CA PHE A 22 46.01 -18.38 -12.64
C PHE A 22 46.81 -17.07 -12.63
N LEU A 23 46.52 -16.09 -13.48
CA LEU A 23 47.16 -14.76 -13.45
C LEU A 23 46.11 -13.64 -13.31
N HIS A 24 45.91 -13.03 -12.15
CA HIS A 24 45.09 -11.81 -12.08
C HIS A 24 45.98 -10.60 -12.34
N ASN A 25 45.58 -9.68 -13.22
CA ASN A 25 46.40 -8.53 -13.57
C ASN A 25 47.79 -8.92 -14.12
N ASN A 26 47.81 -9.87 -15.06
CA ASN A 26 49.01 -10.53 -15.59
C ASN A 26 49.97 -11.10 -14.53
N SER A 27 49.53 -11.20 -13.27
CA SER A 27 50.35 -11.62 -12.13
C SER A 27 49.89 -12.97 -11.60
N PRO A 28 50.78 -13.96 -11.44
CA PRO A 28 50.42 -15.26 -10.90
C PRO A 28 49.73 -15.15 -9.55
N ILE A 29 48.58 -15.77 -9.46
CA ILE A 29 47.92 -16.06 -8.20
C ILE A 29 48.52 -17.35 -7.66
N SER A 30 48.95 -17.29 -6.40
CA SER A 30 49.49 -18.44 -5.67
C SER A 30 48.61 -19.69 -5.83
N SER A 31 49.24 -20.81 -6.16
CA SER A 31 48.65 -22.14 -6.29
C SER A 31 48.12 -22.72 -4.97
N THR A 32 48.16 -21.96 -3.88
CA THR A 32 47.47 -22.27 -2.62
C THR A 32 45.96 -22.07 -2.70
N ILE A 33 45.43 -21.64 -3.86
CA ILE A 33 44.07 -21.97 -4.33
C ILE A 33 44.03 -23.49 -4.56
N ASN A 34 44.10 -24.24 -3.45
CA ASN A 34 44.06 -25.70 -3.41
C ASN A 34 42.67 -26.19 -3.84
N ASN A 35 42.52 -27.51 -3.99
CA ASN A 35 41.33 -28.28 -4.37
C ASN A 35 39.95 -27.83 -3.82
N GLU A 36 39.90 -26.94 -2.84
CA GLU A 36 38.71 -26.29 -2.27
C GLU A 36 38.07 -25.22 -3.17
N ASP A 37 38.81 -24.62 -4.11
CA ASP A 37 38.34 -23.53 -4.97
C ASP A 37 37.96 -23.96 -6.40
N GLY A 38 38.13 -25.25 -6.75
CA GLY A 38 37.59 -25.88 -7.96
C GLY A 38 38.57 -26.06 -9.12
N VAL A 39 38.42 -27.17 -9.84
CA VAL A 39 39.17 -27.50 -11.06
C VAL A 39 38.51 -26.77 -12.22
N ILE A 40 39.24 -25.83 -12.84
CA ILE A 40 38.78 -25.20 -14.08
C ILE A 40 39.08 -26.12 -15.26
N TYR A 41 38.01 -26.60 -15.84
CA TYR A 41 37.99 -27.24 -17.15
C TYR A 41 38.28 -26.16 -18.23
N LEU A 42 39.12 -26.43 -19.27
CA LEU A 42 39.39 -25.53 -20.43
C LEU A 42 38.87 -25.87 -21.86
N GLU A 43 39.07 -25.00 -22.84
CA GLU A 43 39.15 -25.40 -24.26
C GLU A 43 40.63 -25.24 -24.68
N HIS A 44 41.17 -26.16 -25.48
CA HIS A 44 42.63 -26.25 -25.71
C HIS A 44 43.19 -25.10 -26.55
N SER A 45 43.79 -24.07 -25.93
CA SER A 45 44.79 -23.19 -26.57
C SER A 45 45.77 -22.54 -25.56
N GLY A 46 46.95 -23.14 -25.35
CA GLY A 46 48.09 -22.51 -24.66
C GLY A 46 48.36 -22.87 -23.17
N ASN A 47 49.53 -22.45 -22.67
CA ASN A 47 50.19 -22.89 -21.41
C ASN A 47 50.24 -21.84 -20.27
N THR A 48 49.43 -20.76 -20.29
CA THR A 48 49.44 -19.74 -19.21
C THR A 48 48.07 -19.04 -19.14
N TYR A 49 47.49 -18.80 -17.95
CA TYR A 49 46.14 -18.22 -17.80
C TYR A 49 46.17 -16.82 -17.26
N VAL A 50 45.71 -15.83 -18.01
CA VAL A 50 45.29 -14.56 -17.40
C VAL A 50 43.83 -14.69 -16.93
N LEU A 51 43.61 -14.52 -15.63
CA LEU A 51 42.33 -14.15 -14.99
C LEU A 51 41.85 -12.76 -15.45
N GLU A 52 42.61 -12.08 -16.30
CA GLU A 52 42.16 -11.02 -17.17
C GLU A 52 41.79 -11.57 -18.54
N ASP A 53 40.63 -11.15 -19.04
CA ASP A 53 40.38 -10.99 -20.47
C ASP A 53 40.49 -12.21 -21.40
N TYR A 54 40.22 -13.44 -20.94
CA TYR A 54 39.74 -14.46 -21.89
C TYR A 54 38.32 -14.20 -22.42
N MET A 55 37.76 -13.03 -22.10
CA MET A 55 36.60 -12.46 -22.75
C MET A 55 36.59 -10.96 -22.41
N GLY A 56 37.13 -10.10 -23.28
CA GLY A 56 37.22 -8.64 -23.06
C GLY A 56 35.94 -8.00 -22.51
N GLY A 57 35.91 -7.77 -21.19
CA GLY A 57 34.74 -7.22 -20.50
C GLY A 57 33.62 -8.20 -20.11
N HIS A 58 33.90 -9.49 -19.90
CA HIS A 58 32.86 -10.49 -19.56
C HIS A 58 32.99 -11.11 -18.14
N PRO A 59 31.86 -11.54 -17.54
CA PRO A 59 31.74 -11.99 -16.13
C PRO A 59 32.50 -13.27 -15.74
N ILE A 60 32.77 -13.44 -14.42
CA ILE A 60 33.13 -14.75 -13.83
C ILE A 60 32.01 -15.75 -14.11
N ASN A 61 32.30 -16.79 -14.88
CA ASN A 61 31.35 -17.85 -15.19
C ASN A 61 31.44 -18.99 -14.16
N VAL A 62 30.39 -19.18 -13.36
CA VAL A 62 30.40 -20.17 -12.27
C VAL A 62 30.49 -21.63 -12.74
N ARG A 63 30.08 -21.93 -13.98
CA ARG A 63 30.14 -23.30 -14.53
C ARG A 63 31.57 -23.82 -14.60
N ARG A 64 32.56 -22.91 -14.61
CA ARG A 64 33.98 -23.26 -14.67
C ARG A 64 34.52 -23.86 -13.38
N PHE A 65 33.78 -23.85 -12.27
CA PHE A 65 34.28 -24.31 -10.96
C PHE A 65 33.77 -25.70 -10.53
N GLY A 66 33.12 -26.43 -11.44
CA GLY A 66 32.64 -27.79 -11.22
C GLY A 66 33.72 -28.86 -11.15
N LEU A 67 33.31 -30.09 -10.88
CA LEU A 67 34.10 -31.32 -11.01
C LEU A 67 33.59 -32.17 -12.20
N ASN A 68 34.33 -33.20 -12.61
CA ASN A 68 33.97 -34.06 -13.76
C ASN A 68 32.53 -34.59 -13.67
N ALA A 69 32.12 -34.95 -12.46
CA ALA A 69 30.84 -35.62 -12.20
C ALA A 69 29.64 -34.67 -12.27
N ASP A 70 29.81 -33.40 -11.91
CA ASP A 70 28.71 -32.43 -11.80
C ASP A 70 28.69 -31.39 -12.93
N ARG A 71 29.77 -31.32 -13.73
CA ARG A 71 29.96 -30.40 -14.86
C ARG A 71 29.72 -28.91 -14.50
N GLY A 72 29.81 -28.55 -13.22
CA GLY A 72 29.61 -27.19 -12.73
C GLY A 72 28.15 -26.77 -12.54
N TYR A 73 27.21 -27.71 -12.50
CA TYR A 73 25.78 -27.47 -12.28
C TYR A 73 25.36 -27.66 -10.82
N THR A 74 26.15 -27.13 -9.88
CA THR A 74 25.93 -27.32 -8.43
C THR A 74 26.07 -26.00 -7.66
N SER A 75 25.42 -25.92 -6.51
CA SER A 75 25.63 -24.82 -5.54
C SER A 75 27.10 -24.64 -5.15
N THR A 76 27.87 -25.72 -5.10
CA THR A 76 29.32 -25.66 -4.82
C THR A 76 30.11 -24.92 -5.90
N ALA A 77 29.80 -25.15 -7.17
CA ALA A 77 30.43 -24.40 -8.26
C ALA A 77 30.07 -22.91 -8.20
N ILE A 78 28.81 -22.59 -7.86
CA ILE A 78 28.35 -21.21 -7.68
C ILE A 78 29.11 -20.53 -6.53
N ASN A 79 29.17 -21.16 -5.36
CA ASN A 79 29.87 -20.64 -4.17
C ASN A 79 31.36 -20.38 -4.43
N LYS A 80 32.04 -21.26 -5.18
CA LYS A 80 33.43 -21.05 -5.59
C LYS A 80 33.60 -19.81 -6.47
N GLY A 81 32.71 -19.64 -7.46
CA GLY A 81 32.70 -18.44 -8.31
C GLY A 81 32.47 -17.15 -7.51
N ILE A 82 31.57 -17.17 -6.53
CA ILE A 82 31.31 -16.03 -5.63
C ILE A 82 32.53 -15.70 -4.77
N LYS A 83 33.15 -16.71 -4.13
CA LYS A 83 34.37 -16.52 -3.33
C LYS A 83 35.49 -15.88 -4.16
N LEU A 84 35.68 -16.33 -5.39
CA LEU A 84 36.66 -15.75 -6.30
C LEU A 84 36.32 -14.30 -6.64
N ALA A 85 35.05 -14.02 -6.94
CA ALA A 85 34.57 -12.68 -7.25
C ALA A 85 34.84 -11.69 -6.11
N LYS A 86 34.55 -12.09 -4.86
CA LYS A 86 34.83 -11.29 -3.67
C LYS A 86 36.34 -11.10 -3.46
N LYS A 87 37.11 -12.19 -3.45
CA LYS A 87 38.55 -12.18 -3.15
C LYS A 87 39.35 -11.25 -4.07
N TYR A 88 38.97 -11.19 -5.34
CA TYR A 88 39.64 -10.39 -6.36
C TYR A 88 38.82 -9.17 -6.81
N ASN A 89 37.74 -8.84 -6.09
CA ASN A 89 36.90 -7.67 -6.34
C ASN A 89 36.36 -7.59 -7.79
N TYR A 90 36.02 -8.72 -8.40
CA TYR A 90 35.37 -8.74 -9.71
C TYR A 90 33.93 -8.26 -9.59
N LYS A 91 33.56 -7.29 -10.43
CA LYS A 91 32.23 -6.66 -10.42
C LYS A 91 31.20 -7.33 -11.32
N SER A 92 31.49 -8.52 -11.84
CA SER A 92 30.61 -9.22 -12.76
C SER A 92 30.67 -10.73 -12.58
N LEU A 93 29.52 -11.34 -12.26
CA LEU A 93 29.34 -12.78 -12.04
C LEU A 93 28.21 -13.30 -12.95
N TYR A 94 28.37 -14.49 -13.50
CA TYR A 94 27.41 -15.09 -14.42
C TYR A 94 27.16 -16.57 -14.11
N ILE A 95 25.88 -16.90 -13.93
CA ILE A 95 25.35 -18.25 -13.82
C ILE A 95 24.65 -18.58 -15.14
N PRO A 96 25.30 -19.32 -16.06
CA PRO A 96 24.76 -19.57 -17.39
C PRO A 96 23.53 -20.49 -17.37
N ASN A 97 22.84 -20.57 -18.50
CA ASN A 97 21.72 -21.50 -18.70
C ASN A 97 22.07 -22.95 -18.31
N GLY A 98 21.09 -23.60 -17.69
CA GLY A 98 21.09 -25.00 -17.30
C GLY A 98 20.44 -25.21 -15.94
N ASP A 99 20.26 -26.46 -15.53
CA ASP A 99 19.63 -26.82 -14.27
C ASP A 99 20.70 -27.07 -13.21
N TYR A 100 20.70 -26.24 -12.17
CA TYR A 100 21.68 -26.29 -11.07
C TYR A 100 21.06 -26.95 -9.85
N ASP A 101 21.76 -27.95 -9.32
CA ASP A 101 21.38 -28.62 -8.09
C ASP A 101 21.87 -27.84 -6.87
N ILE A 102 20.93 -27.34 -6.07
CA ILE A 102 21.21 -26.66 -4.81
C ILE A 102 21.13 -27.67 -3.66
N THR A 103 22.30 -28.08 -3.20
CA THR A 103 22.50 -29.05 -2.10
C THR A 103 23.14 -28.43 -0.86
N GLU A 104 23.62 -27.18 -0.98
CA GLU A 104 24.14 -26.34 0.09
C GLU A 104 23.71 -24.89 -0.15
N THR A 105 23.72 -24.06 0.89
CA THR A 105 23.39 -22.64 0.77
C THR A 105 24.33 -21.95 -0.21
N VAL A 106 23.75 -21.26 -1.19
CA VAL A 106 24.47 -20.31 -2.06
C VAL A 106 24.55 -18.97 -1.34
N ASN A 107 25.76 -18.55 -0.97
CA ASN A 107 25.98 -17.30 -0.25
C ASN A 107 26.48 -16.23 -1.23
N ILE A 108 25.59 -15.34 -1.66
CA ILE A 108 25.91 -14.17 -2.47
C ILE A 108 26.50 -13.08 -1.57
N ASP A 109 27.76 -13.27 -1.24
CA ASP A 109 28.63 -12.35 -0.53
C ASP A 109 29.77 -11.95 -1.48
N VAL A 110 29.52 -10.89 -2.25
CA VAL A 110 30.43 -10.33 -3.26
C VAL A 110 30.87 -8.92 -2.84
N ALA A 111 31.75 -8.29 -3.59
CA ALA A 111 32.05 -6.88 -3.37
C ALA A 111 30.85 -5.98 -3.72
N PRO A 112 30.75 -4.76 -3.16
CA PRO A 112 29.75 -3.77 -3.56
C PRO A 112 29.75 -3.51 -5.07
N ASP A 113 28.64 -2.99 -5.61
CA ASP A 113 28.49 -2.63 -7.03
C ASP A 113 28.68 -3.81 -8.01
N THR A 114 28.55 -5.04 -7.54
CA THR A 114 28.68 -6.24 -8.39
C THR A 114 27.38 -6.51 -9.15
N THR A 115 27.51 -6.72 -10.46
CA THR A 115 26.43 -7.22 -11.31
C THR A 115 26.45 -8.75 -11.35
N ILE A 116 25.31 -9.38 -11.08
CA ILE A 116 25.14 -10.83 -11.10
C ILE A 116 24.03 -11.16 -12.09
N LYS A 117 24.37 -11.91 -13.15
CA LYS A 117 23.39 -12.38 -14.13
C LYS A 117 23.14 -13.87 -13.94
N ILE A 118 21.87 -14.24 -13.75
CA ILE A 118 21.44 -15.62 -13.54
C ILE A 118 20.49 -16.01 -14.68
N GLU A 119 20.96 -16.94 -15.49
CA GLU A 119 20.20 -17.57 -16.57
C GLU A 119 19.88 -19.04 -16.27
N GLY A 120 20.62 -19.68 -15.36
CA GLY A 120 20.34 -21.04 -14.90
C GLY A 120 19.11 -21.15 -13.98
N ASN A 121 18.48 -22.33 -13.98
CA ASN A 121 17.41 -22.69 -13.04
C ASN A 121 18.04 -23.25 -11.76
N LEU A 122 17.76 -22.64 -10.61
CA LEU A 122 18.32 -23.05 -9.33
C LEU A 122 17.32 -23.96 -8.60
N ASN A 123 17.55 -25.26 -8.66
CA ASN A 123 16.64 -26.29 -8.17
C ASN A 123 17.14 -26.88 -6.84
N VAL A 124 16.39 -26.66 -5.77
CA VAL A 124 16.72 -27.17 -4.43
C VAL A 124 16.40 -28.65 -4.33
N LYS A 125 17.39 -29.46 -3.95
CA LYS A 125 17.18 -30.89 -3.73
C LYS A 125 16.30 -31.11 -2.50
N GLU A 126 15.45 -32.13 -2.56
CA GLU A 126 14.47 -32.43 -1.50
C GLU A 126 15.10 -32.63 -0.11
N SER A 127 16.32 -33.18 -0.07
CA SER A 127 17.10 -33.41 1.14
C SER A 127 17.65 -32.14 1.81
N PHE A 128 17.64 -31.00 1.13
CA PHE A 128 18.15 -29.75 1.67
C PHE A 128 17.05 -29.02 2.47
N THR A 129 17.39 -28.63 3.70
CA THR A 129 16.45 -28.04 4.68
C THR A 129 16.87 -26.66 5.19
N GLY A 130 17.93 -26.06 4.64
CA GLY A 130 18.40 -24.73 5.04
C GLY A 130 17.84 -23.58 4.19
N ASN A 131 18.46 -22.40 4.32
CA ASN A 131 18.26 -21.28 3.41
C ASN A 131 18.97 -21.58 2.09
N ALA A 132 18.26 -21.63 0.97
CA ALA A 132 18.85 -22.05 -0.30
C ALA A 132 19.78 -20.99 -0.89
N ILE A 133 19.35 -19.73 -0.89
CA ILE A 133 20.16 -18.59 -1.33
C ILE A 133 20.13 -17.52 -0.25
N VAL A 134 21.29 -16.99 0.12
CA VAL A 134 21.44 -15.87 1.05
C VAL A 134 22.18 -14.75 0.33
N ILE A 135 21.62 -13.55 0.33
CA ILE A 135 22.18 -12.34 -0.29
C ILE A 135 22.47 -11.33 0.82
N GLY A 136 23.71 -10.85 0.85
CA GLY A 136 24.21 -10.02 1.94
C GLY A 136 24.75 -10.86 3.09
N THR A 137 25.03 -10.20 4.21
CA THR A 137 25.71 -10.78 5.36
C THR A 137 25.01 -10.37 6.66
N HIS A 138 25.26 -11.13 7.71
CA HIS A 138 24.85 -10.76 9.06
C HIS A 138 25.43 -9.39 9.45
N GLY A 139 24.60 -8.56 10.07
CA GLY A 139 25.05 -7.25 10.54
C GLY A 139 26.00 -7.40 11.73
N PRO A 140 26.87 -6.40 11.97
CA PRO A 140 27.71 -6.42 13.16
C PRO A 140 26.83 -6.39 14.42
N ALA A 141 27.21 -7.20 15.41
CA ALA A 141 26.64 -7.08 16.75
C ALA A 141 26.92 -5.67 17.32
N ILE A 142 26.14 -5.25 18.31
CA ILE A 142 26.25 -3.94 18.99
C ILE A 142 27.69 -3.61 19.45
N ASN A 143 28.56 -4.59 19.66
CA ASN A 143 29.92 -4.40 20.18
C ASN A 143 31.05 -4.58 19.14
N GLN A 144 30.73 -4.79 17.86
CA GLN A 144 31.72 -5.00 16.79
C GLN A 144 31.95 -3.71 15.96
N PRO A 145 33.12 -3.55 15.31
CA PRO A 145 33.34 -2.46 14.36
C PRO A 145 32.35 -2.52 13.20
N VAL A 146 32.07 -1.37 12.59
CA VAL A 146 31.14 -1.27 11.46
C VAL A 146 31.75 -1.99 10.26
N GLU A 147 31.11 -3.07 9.82
CA GLU A 147 31.30 -3.59 8.47
C GLU A 147 30.26 -2.93 7.56
N ASP A 148 30.70 -2.45 6.39
CA ASP A 148 29.83 -1.81 5.43
C ASP A 148 28.75 -2.81 4.97
N SER A 149 27.49 -2.37 4.96
CA SER A 149 26.39 -3.15 4.38
C SER A 149 26.66 -3.38 2.90
N LEU A 150 26.29 -4.56 2.40
CA LEU A 150 26.49 -4.88 0.99
C LEU A 150 25.60 -3.95 0.15
N ALA A 151 26.23 -3.14 -0.70
CA ALA A 151 25.56 -2.04 -1.40
C ALA A 151 25.69 -2.14 -2.93
N GLY A 152 24.75 -1.53 -3.64
CA GLY A 152 24.87 -1.29 -5.09
C GLY A 152 24.77 -2.54 -5.96
N LEU A 153 24.27 -3.67 -5.45
CA LEU A 153 24.15 -4.88 -6.24
C LEU A 153 23.17 -4.70 -7.41
N ASN A 154 23.46 -5.35 -8.53
CA ASN A 154 22.53 -5.50 -9.65
C ASN A 154 22.36 -6.98 -9.96
N ILE A 155 21.30 -7.60 -9.46
CA ILE A 155 21.02 -9.03 -9.64
C ILE A 155 19.88 -9.19 -10.64
N GLN A 156 20.16 -9.94 -11.71
CA GLN A 156 19.21 -10.23 -12.78
C GLN A 156 18.90 -11.71 -12.81
N GLY A 157 17.61 -12.05 -12.92
CA GLY A 157 17.15 -13.42 -13.11
C GLY A 157 17.22 -14.37 -11.92
N LEU A 158 17.27 -13.85 -10.69
CA LEU A 158 17.28 -14.68 -9.50
C LEU A 158 16.04 -15.57 -9.45
N ASN A 159 16.26 -16.86 -9.26
CA ASN A 159 15.19 -17.84 -9.13
C ASN A 159 15.60 -18.92 -8.13
N CYS A 160 14.63 -19.54 -7.48
CA CYS A 160 14.87 -20.66 -6.59
C CYS A 160 13.60 -21.51 -6.49
N SER A 161 13.68 -22.80 -6.81
CA SER A 161 12.50 -23.66 -6.82
C SER A 161 12.77 -24.98 -6.13
N LYS A 162 11.77 -25.44 -5.36
CA LYS A 162 11.68 -26.81 -4.85
C LYS A 162 10.53 -27.52 -5.54
N LYS A 163 10.77 -28.75 -5.99
CA LYS A 163 9.78 -29.53 -6.78
C LYS A 163 8.51 -29.83 -6.00
N ILE A 164 8.65 -30.10 -4.71
CA ILE A 164 7.56 -30.47 -3.80
C ILE A 164 7.68 -29.59 -2.56
N TYR A 165 6.59 -28.90 -2.24
CA TYR A 165 6.49 -28.20 -0.97
C TYR A 165 6.60 -29.19 0.19
N ASN A 166 7.44 -28.88 1.18
CA ASN A 166 7.46 -29.56 2.46
C ASN A 166 7.41 -28.55 3.60
N ASP A 167 6.62 -28.81 4.65
CA ASP A 167 6.47 -27.89 5.80
C ASP A 167 7.71 -27.87 6.73
N SER A 168 8.86 -28.32 6.23
CA SER A 168 10.15 -28.10 6.90
C SER A 168 10.50 -26.62 6.87
N ASP A 169 11.30 -26.15 7.84
CA ASP A 169 11.70 -24.75 8.01
C ASP A 169 12.68 -24.26 6.93
N SER A 170 12.25 -24.35 5.67
CA SER A 170 13.04 -24.05 4.48
C SER A 170 12.68 -22.67 3.93
N THR A 171 13.71 -21.89 3.63
CA THR A 171 13.60 -20.59 2.99
C THR A 171 14.28 -20.63 1.63
N GLY A 172 13.60 -20.17 0.58
CA GLY A 172 14.17 -20.11 -0.76
C GLY A 172 15.27 -19.07 -0.85
N ILE A 173 14.90 -17.80 -0.66
CA ILE A 173 15.81 -16.66 -0.79
C ILE A 173 15.77 -15.83 0.50
N VAL A 174 16.93 -15.53 1.07
CA VAL A 174 17.09 -14.56 2.15
C VAL A 174 17.85 -13.36 1.60
N ILE A 175 17.32 -12.16 1.81
CA ILE A 175 17.98 -10.90 1.47
C ILE A 175 18.16 -10.13 2.78
N MET A 176 19.41 -9.97 3.22
CA MET A 176 19.74 -9.45 4.53
C MET A 176 20.77 -8.33 4.48
N ASN A 177 20.46 -7.22 5.15
CA ASN A 177 21.35 -6.07 5.30
C ASN A 177 21.95 -5.57 3.98
N VAL A 178 21.15 -5.60 2.90
CA VAL A 178 21.53 -5.10 1.58
C VAL A 178 20.95 -3.72 1.37
N ILE A 179 21.73 -2.79 0.84
CA ILE A 179 21.27 -1.41 0.62
C ILE A 179 21.47 -0.96 -0.83
N ALA A 180 20.66 0.02 -1.27
CA ALA A 180 20.84 0.72 -2.55
C ALA A 180 21.04 -0.21 -3.77
N SER A 181 20.36 -1.36 -3.79
CA SER A 181 20.55 -2.41 -4.79
C SER A 181 19.31 -2.59 -5.68
N THR A 182 19.51 -3.15 -6.88
CA THR A 182 18.44 -3.59 -7.79
C THR A 182 18.46 -5.11 -7.92
N ILE A 183 17.36 -5.77 -7.57
CA ILE A 183 17.28 -7.24 -7.51
C ILE A 183 16.01 -7.72 -8.24
N GLU A 184 16.18 -8.44 -9.33
CA GLU A 184 15.10 -9.13 -10.05
C GLU A 184 14.96 -10.56 -9.56
N ILE A 185 13.79 -10.91 -9.03
CA ILE A 185 13.39 -12.25 -8.60
C ILE A 185 12.34 -12.78 -9.59
N LYS A 186 12.80 -13.63 -10.52
CA LYS A 186 11.96 -14.23 -11.58
C LYS A 186 10.96 -15.23 -11.03
N ARG A 187 11.39 -16.12 -10.14
CA ARG A 187 10.54 -17.22 -9.63
C ARG A 187 11.01 -17.73 -8.28
N VAL A 188 10.07 -17.90 -7.35
CA VAL A 188 10.29 -18.63 -6.10
C VAL A 188 9.11 -19.54 -5.77
N THR A 189 9.35 -20.83 -5.58
CA THR A 189 8.28 -21.82 -5.36
C THR A 189 8.68 -23.00 -4.46
N GLY A 190 7.74 -23.50 -3.67
CA GLY A 190 7.87 -24.78 -2.95
C GLY A 190 8.51 -24.69 -1.56
N PHE A 191 8.52 -23.51 -0.93
CA PHE A 191 9.16 -23.29 0.37
C PHE A 191 8.16 -22.98 1.50
N LYS A 192 8.60 -23.08 2.76
CA LYS A 192 7.85 -22.49 3.88
C LYS A 192 7.87 -20.97 3.77
N ILE A 193 9.03 -20.39 3.50
CA ILE A 193 9.19 -18.98 3.16
C ILE A 193 9.83 -18.90 1.77
N GLY A 194 9.13 -18.31 0.80
CA GLY A 194 9.67 -18.10 -0.54
C GLY A 194 10.87 -17.15 -0.47
N THR A 195 10.58 -15.88 -0.21
CA THR A 195 11.60 -14.85 0.01
C THR A 195 11.45 -14.22 1.38
N LEU A 196 12.56 -14.10 2.09
CA LEU A 196 12.68 -13.41 3.37
C LEU A 196 13.50 -12.14 3.19
N ILE A 197 12.87 -10.98 3.39
CA ILE A 197 13.57 -9.71 3.58
C ILE A 197 13.88 -9.61 5.07
N TYR A 198 15.16 -9.56 5.40
CA TYR A 198 15.64 -9.74 6.75
C TYR A 198 16.57 -8.61 7.19
N SER A 199 16.59 -8.35 8.49
CA SER A 199 17.62 -7.53 9.12
C SER A 199 17.88 -8.01 10.54
N ASP A 200 19.15 -8.17 10.87
CA ASP A 200 19.66 -8.47 12.21
C ASP A 200 20.75 -7.51 12.66
N ASN A 201 20.91 -6.40 11.94
CA ASN A 201 21.93 -5.43 12.24
C ASN A 201 21.62 -4.68 13.54
N GLY A 202 22.39 -4.98 14.59
CA GLY A 202 22.22 -4.40 15.92
C GLY A 202 22.71 -2.96 16.08
N ARG A 203 23.28 -2.33 15.05
CA ARG A 203 23.87 -0.97 15.14
C ARG A 203 23.14 0.11 14.33
N GLY A 204 21.95 -0.17 13.81
CA GLY A 204 21.25 0.78 12.94
C GLY A 204 21.70 0.61 11.49
N GLY A 205 21.55 -0.61 10.98
CA GLY A 205 21.67 -0.98 9.58
C GLY A 205 20.49 -1.87 9.18
N GLY A 206 20.45 -2.33 7.92
CA GLY A 206 19.39 -3.22 7.49
C GLY A 206 19.19 -3.27 6.00
N THR A 207 18.02 -3.71 5.57
CA THR A 207 17.69 -3.86 4.15
C THR A 207 16.90 -2.64 3.67
N SER A 208 17.55 -1.72 2.95
CA SER A 208 16.94 -0.42 2.64
C SER A 208 17.31 0.18 1.29
N TYR A 209 16.45 1.08 0.79
CA TYR A 209 16.66 1.80 -0.48
C TYR A 209 16.85 0.88 -1.69
N ASN A 210 16.32 -0.35 -1.65
CA ASN A 210 16.44 -1.29 -2.75
C ASN A 210 15.24 -1.22 -3.69
N THR A 211 15.48 -1.58 -4.95
CA THR A 211 14.44 -1.84 -5.93
C THR A 211 14.37 -3.34 -6.22
N PHE A 212 13.22 -3.94 -5.98
CA PHE A 212 12.92 -5.33 -6.26
C PHE A 212 11.96 -5.45 -7.44
N PHE A 213 12.31 -6.25 -8.45
CA PHE A 213 11.37 -6.68 -9.48
C PHE A 213 10.95 -8.10 -9.15
N ILE A 214 9.71 -8.27 -8.67
CA ILE A 214 9.20 -9.58 -8.24
C ILE A 214 8.21 -10.09 -9.29
N ASN A 215 8.43 -11.31 -9.77
CA ASN A 215 7.59 -11.90 -10.80
C ASN A 215 6.75 -13.04 -10.21
N TYR A 216 7.24 -14.28 -10.22
CA TYR A 216 6.42 -15.45 -9.90
C TYR A 216 6.65 -15.98 -8.48
N PHE A 217 5.75 -15.67 -7.55
CA PHE A 217 5.84 -16.07 -6.14
C PHE A 217 4.67 -16.98 -5.79
N HIS A 218 4.82 -18.28 -6.02
CA HIS A 218 3.71 -19.24 -5.90
C HIS A 218 4.08 -20.43 -5.05
N ASP A 219 3.07 -21.13 -4.52
CA ASP A 219 3.25 -22.41 -3.83
C ASP A 219 4.30 -22.35 -2.70
N ASN A 220 4.35 -21.23 -1.97
CA ASN A 220 5.10 -21.10 -0.73
C ASN A 220 4.13 -20.78 0.40
N LYS A 221 4.28 -21.37 1.58
CA LYS A 221 3.39 -21.07 2.71
C LYS A 221 3.37 -19.57 3.05
N ILE A 222 4.52 -18.91 2.96
CA ILE A 222 4.65 -17.46 2.94
C ILE A 222 5.45 -17.06 1.71
N ASN A 223 4.87 -16.33 0.76
CA ASN A 223 5.57 -15.96 -0.48
C ASN A 223 6.66 -14.92 -0.24
N LEU A 224 6.31 -13.80 0.40
CA LEU A 224 7.24 -12.73 0.77
C LEU A 224 7.07 -12.41 2.26
N LYS A 225 8.12 -12.63 3.05
CA LYS A 225 8.16 -12.35 4.48
C LYS A 225 9.12 -11.22 4.79
N PHE A 226 8.74 -10.37 5.73
CA PHE A 226 9.63 -9.40 6.38
C PHE A 226 9.82 -9.79 7.83
N GLU A 227 11.08 -9.88 8.25
CA GLU A 227 11.43 -10.24 9.62
C GLU A 227 12.66 -9.46 10.09
N LYS A 228 12.66 -9.08 11.37
CA LYS A 228 13.83 -8.54 12.06
C LYS A 228 14.12 -9.36 13.29
N ASN A 229 15.39 -9.57 13.56
CA ASN A 229 15.85 -10.24 14.78
C ASN A 229 16.46 -9.29 15.81
N ASP A 230 16.61 -8.00 15.48
CA ASP A 230 17.12 -6.97 16.38
C ASP A 230 16.23 -5.71 16.34
N VAL A 231 16.09 -5.04 17.49
CA VAL A 231 15.29 -3.82 17.65
C VAL A 231 15.89 -2.61 16.92
N GLN A 232 17.19 -2.63 16.63
CA GLN A 232 17.94 -1.59 15.91
C GLN A 232 17.96 -1.80 14.40
N GLY A 233 17.65 -3.01 13.92
CA GLY A 233 17.61 -3.31 12.50
C GLY A 233 16.46 -2.60 11.79
N TYR A 234 16.65 -2.20 10.54
CA TYR A 234 15.59 -1.61 9.73
C TYR A 234 15.31 -2.39 8.44
N ILE A 235 14.05 -2.37 8.01
CA ILE A 235 13.69 -2.73 6.63
C ILE A 235 12.78 -1.61 6.14
N ASN A 236 13.35 -0.70 5.36
CA ASN A 236 12.67 0.53 4.98
C ASN A 236 13.04 1.06 3.60
N GLU A 237 12.17 1.90 3.06
CA GLU A 237 12.38 2.60 1.78
C GLU A 237 12.65 1.69 0.57
N ASN A 238 12.23 0.42 0.66
CA ASN A 238 12.33 -0.51 -0.46
C ASN A 238 11.12 -0.37 -1.39
N THR A 239 11.34 -0.51 -2.69
CA THR A 239 10.27 -0.54 -3.69
C THR A 239 10.20 -1.91 -4.35
N PHE A 240 9.03 -2.52 -4.34
CA PHE A 240 8.73 -3.82 -4.95
C PHE A 240 7.79 -3.62 -6.15
N TYR A 241 8.22 -4.02 -7.34
CA TYR A 241 7.44 -3.92 -8.57
C TYR A 241 6.85 -5.28 -8.94
N GLY A 242 5.53 -5.31 -9.17
CA GLY A 242 4.80 -6.47 -9.65
C GLY A 242 4.55 -7.53 -8.58
N GLY A 243 4.65 -8.78 -9.01
CA GLY A 243 4.45 -9.97 -8.19
C GLY A 243 3.11 -10.61 -8.50
N THR A 244 3.14 -11.81 -9.07
CA THR A 244 1.98 -12.71 -9.12
C THR A 244 2.06 -13.62 -7.91
N PHE A 245 1.05 -13.58 -7.07
CA PHE A 245 0.97 -14.37 -5.85
C PHE A 245 -0.21 -15.34 -5.93
N ASN A 246 0.06 -16.64 -5.80
CA ASN A 246 -0.95 -17.67 -5.95
C ASN A 246 -0.54 -18.98 -5.25
N HIS A 247 -1.50 -19.84 -4.96
CA HIS A 247 -1.30 -21.25 -4.69
C HIS A 247 -2.02 -22.08 -5.75
N SER A 248 -1.33 -23.09 -6.28
CA SER A 248 -1.94 -24.10 -7.13
C SER A 248 -3.04 -24.85 -6.37
N THR A 249 -4.01 -25.40 -7.08
CA THR A 249 -5.06 -26.24 -6.47
C THR A 249 -4.51 -27.48 -5.76
N SER A 250 -3.27 -27.88 -6.08
CA SER A 250 -2.54 -28.99 -5.44
C SER A 250 -1.79 -28.58 -4.18
N PHE A 251 -1.67 -27.29 -3.86
CA PHE A 251 -1.00 -26.84 -2.65
C PHE A 251 -1.79 -27.27 -1.40
N PRO A 252 -1.14 -27.65 -0.28
CA PRO A 252 -1.84 -28.05 0.93
C PRO A 252 -2.77 -26.96 1.47
N LYS A 253 -3.95 -27.37 1.94
CA LYS A 253 -4.94 -26.49 2.59
C LYS A 253 -4.50 -26.10 3.99
N VAL A 254 -3.60 -25.11 4.07
CA VAL A 254 -3.03 -24.56 5.30
C VAL A 254 -3.07 -23.05 5.24
N LYS A 255 -3.05 -22.38 6.39
CA LYS A 255 -2.99 -20.92 6.41
C LYS A 255 -1.72 -20.40 5.71
N THR A 256 -1.89 -19.55 4.71
CA THR A 256 -0.81 -18.96 3.92
C THR A 256 -0.86 -17.43 3.88
N PHE A 257 0.25 -16.82 3.49
CA PHE A 257 0.36 -15.37 3.29
C PHE A 257 1.11 -15.06 2.01
N HIS A 258 0.61 -14.13 1.20
CA HIS A 258 1.38 -13.66 0.05
C HIS A 258 2.44 -12.64 0.46
N ILE A 259 2.04 -11.63 1.23
CA ILE A 259 2.96 -10.69 1.85
C ILE A 259 2.71 -10.71 3.36
N LEU A 260 3.75 -11.00 4.14
CA LEU A 260 3.68 -10.99 5.59
C LEU A 260 4.78 -10.10 6.16
N MET A 261 4.38 -8.99 6.76
CA MET A 261 5.25 -8.23 7.64
C MET A 261 4.98 -8.63 9.09
N GLU A 262 5.94 -9.33 9.70
CA GLU A 262 5.87 -9.71 11.11
C GLU A 262 6.69 -8.70 11.92
N ASP A 263 6.00 -7.76 12.59
CA ASP A 263 6.63 -6.85 13.55
C ASP A 263 6.12 -7.16 14.96
N LYS A 264 7.03 -7.64 15.82
CA LYS A 264 6.76 -7.92 17.22
C LYS A 264 6.94 -6.62 18.00
N GLN A 265 5.82 -5.94 18.27
CA GLN A 265 5.58 -4.79 19.18
C GLN A 265 6.82 -4.04 19.75
N ILE A 266 6.88 -2.73 19.50
CA ILE A 266 7.86 -1.73 20.00
C ILE A 266 9.28 -1.92 19.44
N ASN A 267 9.41 -1.89 18.12
CA ASN A 267 10.71 -1.64 17.49
C ASN A 267 10.98 -0.14 17.42
N LEU A 268 12.20 0.29 17.75
CA LEU A 268 12.65 1.69 17.56
C LEU A 268 12.62 2.09 16.09
N HIS A 269 12.75 1.12 15.20
CA HIS A 269 12.69 1.28 13.75
C HIS A 269 11.61 0.36 13.17
N PRO A 270 10.31 0.73 13.24
CA PRO A 270 9.25 -0.03 12.59
C PRO A 270 9.54 -0.17 11.09
N TYR A 271 9.05 -1.24 10.44
CA TYR A 271 9.11 -1.31 8.98
C TYR A 271 8.50 -0.04 8.40
N ASN A 272 9.20 0.69 7.54
CA ASN A 272 8.65 1.95 7.08
C ASN A 272 8.95 2.30 5.64
N ASN A 273 8.08 3.09 5.03
CA ASN A 273 8.24 3.62 3.68
C ASN A 273 8.49 2.54 2.60
N ASN A 274 8.14 1.27 2.85
CA ASN A 274 8.20 0.23 1.82
C ASN A 274 6.99 0.35 0.89
N ARG A 275 7.23 0.17 -0.42
CA ARG A 275 6.22 0.41 -1.46
C ARG A 275 6.04 -0.84 -2.31
N PHE A 276 4.82 -1.32 -2.45
CA PHE A 276 4.44 -2.42 -3.34
C PHE A 276 3.64 -1.86 -4.50
N LEU A 277 4.19 -1.92 -5.71
CA LEU A 277 3.61 -1.34 -6.90
C LEU A 277 3.04 -2.46 -7.78
N TYR A 278 1.72 -2.45 -7.95
CA TYR A 278 0.96 -3.38 -8.78
C TYR A 278 1.11 -4.87 -8.40
N PRO A 279 1.00 -5.26 -7.12
CA PRO A 279 0.97 -6.68 -6.77
C PRO A 279 -0.33 -7.33 -7.28
N SER A 280 -0.22 -8.57 -7.74
CA SER A 280 -1.35 -9.39 -8.19
C SER A 280 -1.63 -10.52 -7.21
N PHE A 281 -2.74 -10.40 -6.50
CA PHE A 281 -3.25 -11.35 -5.52
C PHE A 281 -4.35 -12.20 -6.16
N GLU A 282 -3.97 -13.39 -6.63
CA GLU A 282 -4.75 -14.26 -7.53
C GLU A 282 -4.95 -15.68 -6.96
N ASP A 283 -5.05 -15.82 -5.63
CA ASP A 283 -5.02 -17.15 -4.98
C ASP A 283 -6.18 -18.07 -5.41
N ASN A 284 -5.89 -19.32 -5.77
CA ASN A 284 -6.93 -20.33 -6.01
C ASN A 284 -7.48 -20.96 -4.71
N ASP A 285 -6.94 -20.60 -3.54
CA ASP A 285 -7.38 -21.05 -2.21
C ASP A 285 -7.63 -19.88 -1.24
N PRO A 286 -8.57 -18.97 -1.57
CA PRO A 286 -8.78 -17.74 -0.81
C PRO A 286 -9.22 -17.97 0.65
N ASP A 287 -9.91 -19.08 0.94
CA ASP A 287 -10.35 -19.46 2.30
C ASP A 287 -9.17 -19.64 3.28
N ASN A 288 -7.98 -19.98 2.77
CA ASN A 288 -6.79 -20.25 3.59
C ASN A 288 -5.69 -19.21 3.41
N ALA A 289 -5.86 -18.23 2.53
CA ALA A 289 -4.83 -17.29 2.15
C ALA A 289 -5.12 -15.87 2.67
N THR A 290 -4.07 -15.16 3.07
CA THR A 290 -4.12 -13.71 3.31
C THR A 290 -3.33 -12.99 2.22
N ALA A 291 -3.97 -12.03 1.54
CA ALA A 291 -3.34 -11.30 0.44
C ALA A 291 -2.15 -10.46 0.94
N ALA A 292 -2.33 -9.71 2.02
CA ALA A 292 -1.21 -9.04 2.66
C ALA A 292 -1.49 -8.79 4.14
N GLN A 293 -0.47 -8.92 4.97
CA GLN A 293 -0.46 -8.34 6.31
C GLN A 293 0.66 -7.30 6.38
N ILE A 294 0.27 -6.05 6.57
CA ILE A 294 1.15 -4.88 6.58
C ILE A 294 1.15 -4.28 7.99
N THR A 295 2.35 -3.96 8.47
CA THR A 295 2.60 -3.39 9.80
C THR A 295 3.65 -2.29 9.69
N GLY A 296 3.97 -1.64 10.80
CA GLY A 296 4.93 -0.54 10.85
C GLY A 296 4.37 0.77 10.28
N GLU A 297 5.20 1.65 9.75
CA GLU A 297 4.81 3.03 9.46
C GLU A 297 4.92 3.41 7.97
N SER A 298 3.87 4.02 7.40
CA SER A 298 3.92 4.61 6.05
C SER A 298 4.25 3.62 4.92
N ASN A 299 4.00 2.32 5.13
CA ASN A 299 4.10 1.32 4.06
C ASN A 299 2.90 1.43 3.12
N THR A 300 3.13 1.28 1.82
CA THR A 300 2.12 1.59 0.79
C THR A 300 1.98 0.46 -0.21
N ILE A 301 0.74 0.07 -0.51
CA ILE A 301 0.39 -0.77 -1.66
C ILE A 301 -0.29 0.11 -2.71
N VAL A 302 0.18 0.06 -3.96
CA VAL A 302 -0.35 0.86 -5.08
C VAL A 302 -0.96 -0.04 -6.12
N GLY A 303 -2.25 0.15 -6.41
CA GLY A 303 -2.99 -0.53 -7.48
C GLY A 303 -2.95 -2.05 -7.44
N PRO A 304 -3.31 -2.70 -6.32
CA PRO A 304 -3.31 -4.15 -6.23
C PRO A 304 -4.40 -4.76 -7.14
N ARG A 305 -4.15 -5.97 -7.67
CA ARG A 305 -5.19 -6.80 -8.29
C ARG A 305 -5.65 -7.84 -7.28
N MET A 306 -6.94 -7.83 -6.95
CA MET A 306 -7.60 -8.78 -6.05
C MET A 306 -8.59 -9.62 -6.84
N GLU A 307 -8.33 -10.92 -7.05
CA GLU A 307 -9.26 -11.80 -7.80
C GLU A 307 -10.39 -12.39 -6.94
N ASN A 308 -10.20 -12.51 -5.63
CA ASN A 308 -11.20 -13.05 -4.71
C ASN A 308 -11.69 -12.00 -3.69
N PRO A 309 -12.15 -10.81 -4.11
CA PRO A 309 -12.33 -9.69 -3.18
C PRO A 309 -13.59 -9.77 -2.31
N GLN A 310 -14.44 -10.77 -2.53
CA GLN A 310 -15.64 -11.04 -1.73
C GLN A 310 -15.36 -12.01 -0.58
N ASP A 311 -14.20 -12.66 -0.58
CA ASP A 311 -13.80 -13.58 0.48
C ASP A 311 -13.30 -12.77 1.70
N PRO A 312 -13.92 -12.92 2.88
CA PRO A 312 -13.51 -12.19 4.08
C PRO A 312 -12.13 -12.62 4.63
N PHE A 313 -11.63 -13.82 4.28
CA PHE A 313 -10.32 -14.31 4.70
C PHE A 313 -9.20 -13.80 3.79
N TYR A 314 -9.53 -13.51 2.53
CA TYR A 314 -8.60 -13.00 1.52
C TYR A 314 -8.51 -11.46 1.51
N ALA A 315 -7.91 -10.91 2.57
CA ALA A 315 -7.85 -9.47 2.78
C ALA A 315 -6.41 -8.90 2.76
N ILE A 316 -6.33 -7.58 2.52
CA ILE A 316 -5.20 -6.73 2.90
C ILE A 316 -5.46 -6.27 4.34
N ILE A 317 -4.61 -6.70 5.26
CA ILE A 317 -4.72 -6.42 6.69
C ILE A 317 -3.67 -5.38 7.06
N PHE A 318 -4.14 -4.20 7.50
CA PHE A 318 -3.34 -3.28 8.29
C PHE A 318 -3.45 -3.72 9.76
N ASP A 319 -2.39 -4.31 10.29
CA ASP A 319 -2.43 -4.87 11.65
C ASP A 319 -2.45 -3.79 12.74
N LYS A 320 -2.56 -4.20 14.00
CA LYS A 320 -2.66 -3.28 15.14
C LYS A 320 -1.41 -2.41 15.41
N TYR A 321 -0.28 -2.69 14.76
CA TYR A 321 0.94 -1.89 14.86
C TYR A 321 1.20 -1.08 13.59
N SER A 322 0.34 -1.20 12.58
CA SER A 322 0.38 -0.35 11.40
C SER A 322 0.00 1.09 11.75
N LYS A 323 0.74 2.03 11.18
CA LYS A 323 0.53 3.46 11.32
C LYS A 323 0.71 4.16 9.99
N ARG A 324 -0.24 5.01 9.58
CA ARG A 324 -0.15 5.80 8.33
C ARG A 324 0.11 4.95 7.08
N CYS A 325 -0.18 3.64 7.12
CA CYS A 325 -0.06 2.76 5.97
C CYS A 325 -1.20 2.99 4.99
N GLN A 326 -0.95 2.72 3.70
CA GLN A 326 -1.85 3.13 2.64
C GLN A 326 -2.10 2.06 1.58
N VAL A 327 -3.33 2.02 1.08
CA VAL A 327 -3.62 1.47 -0.26
C VAL A 327 -4.04 2.62 -1.17
N ILE A 328 -3.33 2.82 -2.27
CA ILE A 328 -3.57 3.93 -3.22
C ILE A 328 -3.89 3.34 -4.58
N SER A 329 -4.76 3.97 -5.36
CA SER A 329 -5.33 3.42 -6.58
C SER A 329 -6.22 2.22 -6.30
N LYS A 330 -7.49 2.31 -6.74
CA LYS A 330 -8.53 1.30 -6.53
C LYS A 330 -8.16 -0.08 -7.08
N GLY A 331 -7.15 -0.19 -7.93
CA GLY A 331 -6.69 -1.47 -8.46
C GLY A 331 -7.78 -2.25 -9.21
N PHE A 332 -7.66 -3.57 -9.26
CA PHE A 332 -8.69 -4.47 -9.80
C PHE A 332 -9.36 -5.21 -8.65
N GLY A 333 -10.69 -5.22 -8.61
CA GLY A 333 -11.46 -6.01 -7.64
C GLY A 333 -11.38 -5.53 -6.19
N LEU A 334 -10.55 -4.56 -5.82
CA LEU A 334 -10.42 -4.12 -4.42
C LEU A 334 -11.69 -3.41 -3.92
N TYR A 335 -12.39 -4.01 -2.96
CA TYR A 335 -13.55 -3.42 -2.28
C TYR A 335 -13.22 -3.12 -0.82
N LYS A 336 -14.08 -2.34 -0.14
CA LYS A 336 -13.91 -2.06 1.29
C LYS A 336 -13.85 -3.33 2.14
N SER A 337 -14.60 -4.38 1.76
CA SER A 337 -14.60 -5.69 2.45
C SER A 337 -13.25 -6.41 2.38
N SER A 338 -12.41 -6.08 1.40
CA SER A 338 -11.10 -6.68 1.19
C SER A 338 -9.99 -6.01 2.01
N VAL A 339 -10.33 -5.01 2.84
CA VAL A 339 -9.37 -4.28 3.68
C VAL A 339 -9.79 -4.35 5.14
N GLU A 340 -8.95 -4.94 5.97
CA GLU A 340 -9.10 -4.93 7.43
C GLU A 340 -8.14 -3.88 8.00
N ASN A 341 -8.67 -2.91 8.75
CA ASN A 341 -7.88 -1.83 9.31
C ASN A 341 -7.94 -1.85 10.85
N ASN A 342 -6.89 -2.40 11.47
CA ASN A 342 -6.75 -2.52 12.91
C ASN A 342 -5.73 -1.52 13.51
N GLY A 343 -5.05 -0.76 12.67
CA GLY A 343 -4.01 0.19 13.08
C GLY A 343 -4.49 1.65 13.15
N GLU A 344 -3.53 2.56 13.21
CA GLU A 344 -3.78 4.00 13.40
C GLU A 344 -3.49 4.81 12.13
N GLU A 345 -4.33 5.80 11.83
CA GLU A 345 -4.09 6.75 10.72
C GLU A 345 -3.91 6.11 9.33
N ASN A 346 -4.27 4.84 9.17
CA ASN A 346 -4.21 4.16 7.87
C ASN A 346 -5.33 4.66 6.95
N SER A 347 -5.04 4.72 5.66
CA SER A 347 -5.96 5.23 4.65
C SER A 347 -6.01 4.31 3.44
N TYR A 348 -7.12 4.27 2.71
CA TYR A 348 -7.23 3.44 1.52
C TYR A 348 -8.17 3.99 0.46
N GLU A 349 -7.84 3.72 -0.80
CA GLU A 349 -8.69 3.95 -1.97
C GLU A 349 -9.20 2.62 -2.51
N THR A 350 -10.52 2.44 -2.62
CA THR A 350 -11.14 1.20 -3.11
C THR A 350 -12.23 1.48 -4.14
N ASN A 351 -12.72 0.44 -4.80
CA ASN A 351 -13.90 0.54 -5.67
C ASN A 351 -15.19 0.91 -4.91
N SER A 352 -15.21 0.76 -3.58
CA SER A 352 -16.31 1.20 -2.72
C SER A 352 -16.19 2.66 -2.25
N GLY A 353 -15.08 3.35 -2.58
CA GLY A 353 -14.79 4.71 -2.13
C GLY A 353 -13.49 4.81 -1.34
N ASN A 354 -13.25 5.99 -0.78
CA ASN A 354 -12.00 6.34 -0.12
C ASN A 354 -12.21 6.47 1.39
N LEU A 355 -11.27 5.96 2.18
CA LEU A 355 -11.15 6.26 3.59
C LEU A 355 -9.85 7.06 3.80
N LEU A 356 -10.00 8.25 4.37
CA LEU A 356 -8.88 9.08 4.84
C LEU A 356 -9.00 9.20 6.35
N THR A 357 -7.90 8.98 7.09
CA THR A 357 -7.88 9.12 8.55
C THR A 357 -6.63 9.86 9.02
N THR A 358 -6.76 10.59 10.13
CA THR A 358 -5.62 11.15 10.87
C THR A 358 -6.01 11.27 12.35
N ASN A 359 -5.01 11.16 13.23
CA ASN A 359 -5.13 11.48 14.65
C ASN A 359 -4.53 12.86 14.98
N SER A 360 -4.20 13.65 13.95
CA SER A 360 -3.69 15.01 14.07
C SER A 360 -4.81 16.00 14.41
N VAL A 361 -4.43 17.14 14.98
CA VAL A 361 -5.30 18.34 15.07
C VAL A 361 -5.57 18.97 13.70
N ASN A 362 -4.79 18.60 12.68
CA ASN A 362 -4.96 19.04 11.32
C ASN A 362 -6.16 18.36 10.65
N PRO A 363 -6.81 19.00 9.66
CA PRO A 363 -7.92 18.39 8.93
C PRO A 363 -7.48 17.13 8.16
N VAL A 364 -8.40 16.17 8.05
CA VAL A 364 -8.22 14.94 7.26
C VAL A 364 -7.99 15.24 5.77
N LEU A 365 -8.60 16.31 5.24
CA LEU A 365 -8.46 16.75 3.86
C LEU A 365 -8.49 18.28 3.80
N THR A 366 -7.43 18.87 3.23
CA THR A 366 -7.37 20.31 2.91
C THR A 366 -7.45 20.50 1.41
N LEU A 367 -8.44 21.25 0.93
CA LEU A 367 -8.59 21.62 -0.48
C LEU A 367 -8.39 23.13 -0.61
N GLN A 368 -7.53 23.56 -1.53
CA GLN A 368 -7.26 24.97 -1.79
C GLN A 368 -7.17 25.23 -3.29
N ASN A 369 -7.93 26.23 -3.76
CA ASN A 369 -7.75 26.77 -5.10
C ASN A 369 -6.88 28.03 -5.03
N GLN A 370 -5.60 27.91 -5.44
CA GLN A 370 -4.63 29.01 -5.32
C GLN A 370 -4.83 30.13 -6.35
N ALA A 371 -5.63 29.90 -7.40
CA ALA A 371 -5.85 30.90 -8.42
C ALA A 371 -6.86 31.98 -7.99
N SER A 372 -7.89 31.63 -7.21
CA SER A 372 -8.84 32.58 -6.65
C SER A 372 -9.72 31.91 -5.58
N SER A 373 -10.13 32.67 -4.56
CA SER A 373 -11.18 32.25 -3.64
C SER A 373 -12.53 32.03 -4.34
N SER A 374 -12.78 32.70 -5.48
CA SER A 374 -14.03 32.53 -6.23
C SER A 374 -14.14 31.17 -6.95
N TYR A 375 -13.04 30.43 -7.10
CA TYR A 375 -13.00 29.16 -7.83
C TYR A 375 -13.29 27.94 -6.96
N GLU A 376 -13.65 26.85 -7.62
CA GLU A 376 -14.12 25.61 -6.98
C GLU A 376 -13.00 24.89 -6.23
N LEU A 377 -13.31 24.41 -5.02
CA LEU A 377 -12.49 23.50 -4.22
C LEU A 377 -12.84 22.03 -4.54
N TYR A 378 -14.13 21.72 -4.64
CA TYR A 378 -14.63 20.41 -5.06
C TYR A 378 -16.04 20.51 -5.63
N SER A 379 -16.41 19.55 -6.47
CA SER A 379 -17.69 19.48 -7.16
C SER A 379 -18.22 18.05 -7.24
N GLY A 380 -19.54 17.91 -7.18
CA GLY A 380 -20.24 16.66 -7.43
C GLY A 380 -20.86 16.66 -8.82
N LEU A 381 -20.70 15.55 -9.54
CA LEU A 381 -21.27 15.34 -10.87
C LEU A 381 -22.34 14.23 -10.82
N ASP A 382 -23.37 14.33 -11.64
CA ASP A 382 -24.32 13.23 -11.86
C ASP A 382 -23.75 12.15 -12.80
N ALA A 383 -24.53 11.09 -13.03
CA ALA A 383 -24.13 9.98 -13.91
C ALA A 383 -23.90 10.40 -15.38
N SER A 384 -24.41 11.56 -15.79
CA SER A 384 -24.17 12.13 -17.13
C SER A 384 -22.99 13.11 -17.15
N GLY A 385 -22.31 13.31 -16.03
CA GLY A 385 -21.20 14.25 -15.89
C GLY A 385 -21.62 15.70 -15.64
N ASN A 386 -22.91 15.99 -15.44
CA ASN A 386 -23.37 17.34 -15.14
C ASN A 386 -23.07 17.69 -13.68
N LYS A 387 -22.53 18.88 -13.44
CA LYS A 387 -22.28 19.38 -12.08
C LYS A 387 -23.58 19.64 -11.34
N VAL A 388 -23.81 18.90 -10.26
CA VAL A 388 -25.00 18.99 -9.40
C VAL A 388 -24.77 19.81 -8.14
N PHE A 389 -23.51 19.94 -7.68
CA PHE A 389 -23.16 20.89 -6.62
C PHE A 389 -21.65 21.19 -6.63
N PHE A 390 -21.23 22.25 -5.95
CA PHE A 390 -19.82 22.56 -5.68
C PHE A 390 -19.63 23.46 -4.46
N VAL A 391 -18.41 23.52 -3.94
CA VAL A 391 -17.98 24.51 -2.94
C VAL A 391 -16.83 25.32 -3.52
N ASN A 392 -16.85 26.64 -3.38
CA ASN A 392 -15.76 27.53 -3.82
C ASN A 392 -14.77 27.84 -2.67
N GLY A 393 -13.65 28.50 -3.00
CA GLY A 393 -12.60 28.89 -2.06
C GLY A 393 -13.02 29.95 -1.03
N GLU A 394 -14.19 30.58 -1.19
CA GLU A 394 -14.82 31.43 -0.17
C GLU A 394 -15.65 30.60 0.84
N GLY A 395 -15.73 29.28 0.67
CA GLY A 395 -16.56 28.39 1.48
C GLY A 395 -18.04 28.39 1.10
N LYS A 396 -18.43 28.99 -0.05
CA LYS A 396 -19.82 29.02 -0.52
C LYS A 396 -20.17 27.71 -1.22
N GLY A 397 -21.23 27.04 -0.77
CA GLY A 397 -21.82 25.87 -1.42
C GLY A 397 -22.93 26.25 -2.40
N PHE A 398 -22.89 25.70 -3.61
CA PHE A 398 -23.86 25.90 -4.68
C PHE A 398 -24.47 24.55 -5.06
N TYR A 399 -25.80 24.47 -5.16
CA TYR A 399 -26.53 23.21 -5.40
C TYR A 399 -27.53 23.39 -6.56
N GLY A 400 -27.55 22.42 -7.48
CA GLY A 400 -28.25 22.49 -8.76
C GLY A 400 -29.77 22.59 -8.65
N ASN A 401 -30.42 21.78 -7.79
CA ASN A 401 -31.89 21.79 -7.60
C ASN A 401 -32.39 21.17 -6.25
N SER A 402 -31.57 21.06 -5.21
CA SER A 402 -32.00 20.46 -3.92
C SER A 402 -31.20 21.06 -2.76
N VAL A 403 -31.83 21.45 -1.64
CA VAL A 403 -31.11 21.89 -0.43
C VAL A 403 -31.53 21.04 0.76
N TYR A 404 -30.63 20.30 1.41
CA TYR A 404 -30.90 19.60 2.70
C TYR A 404 -29.57 19.20 3.39
N ALA A 405 -29.50 18.79 4.67
CA ALA A 405 -30.09 19.32 5.91
C ALA A 405 -29.42 18.79 7.18
N GLU A 406 -29.25 19.64 8.19
CA GLU A 406 -29.48 19.34 9.61
C GLU A 406 -30.99 19.46 9.95
N GLN A 407 -31.43 20.40 10.80
CA GLN A 407 -32.83 20.56 11.27
C GLN A 407 -33.52 21.89 10.86
N GLY A 408 -33.02 22.58 9.82
CA GLY A 408 -33.72 23.72 9.19
C GLY A 408 -33.19 24.12 7.81
N PHE A 409 -33.85 23.63 6.76
CA PHE A 409 -33.42 23.64 5.36
C PHE A 409 -34.61 23.91 4.44
N ARG A 410 -34.40 23.95 3.11
CA ARG A 410 -35.36 24.49 2.14
C ARG A 410 -35.59 23.56 0.97
N TRP A 411 -36.77 23.63 0.38
CA TRP A 411 -37.19 22.71 -0.67
C TRP A 411 -37.23 23.34 -2.07
N ALA A 412 -37.03 22.48 -3.07
CA ALA A 412 -37.53 22.68 -4.42
C ALA A 412 -38.72 21.73 -4.65
N THR A 413 -39.76 22.20 -5.34
CA THR A 413 -40.90 21.37 -5.78
C THR A 413 -40.47 20.38 -6.88
N SER A 414 -41.19 19.26 -6.98
CA SER A 414 -40.98 18.17 -7.95
C SER A 414 -41.11 18.56 -9.43
N ASP A 415 -41.55 19.78 -9.73
CA ASP A 415 -41.72 20.35 -11.07
C ASP A 415 -40.54 21.25 -11.51
N GLY A 416 -39.53 21.45 -10.65
CA GLY A 416 -38.38 22.31 -10.93
C GLY A 416 -38.68 23.82 -10.92
N SER A 417 -39.87 24.27 -10.51
CA SER A 417 -40.30 25.68 -10.57
C SER A 417 -39.73 26.59 -9.48
N LYS A 418 -38.96 26.04 -8.51
CA LYS A 418 -38.25 26.76 -7.43
C LYS A 418 -39.15 27.56 -6.46
N ASN A 419 -40.41 27.17 -6.26
CA ASN A 419 -41.38 28.00 -5.53
C ASN A 419 -41.62 27.68 -4.04
N ASP A 420 -40.87 26.80 -3.38
CA ASP A 420 -41.19 26.36 -2.00
C ASP A 420 -40.72 27.26 -0.84
N ARG A 421 -41.23 26.93 0.37
CA ARG A 421 -40.97 27.60 1.66
C ARG A 421 -39.48 27.64 2.00
N GLY A 422 -39.02 28.71 2.67
CA GLY A 422 -37.70 28.66 3.31
C GLY A 422 -37.29 29.86 4.17
N LEU A 423 -36.07 29.80 4.73
CA LEU A 423 -35.43 30.79 5.62
C LEU A 423 -34.54 31.79 4.85
N PHE A 424 -35.01 33.01 4.61
CA PHE A 424 -34.36 34.07 3.84
C PHE A 424 -33.66 35.05 4.79
N ASN A 425 -32.68 35.81 4.32
CA ASN A 425 -32.15 36.97 5.03
C ASN A 425 -31.95 38.16 4.07
N GLY A 426 -31.83 39.36 4.63
CA GLY A 426 -31.56 40.57 3.87
C GLY A 426 -31.69 41.82 4.75
N ASN A 427 -31.55 42.98 4.12
CA ASN A 427 -31.68 44.28 4.76
C ASN A 427 -33.04 44.89 4.38
N GLY A 428 -33.80 45.31 5.39
CA GLY A 428 -35.10 45.95 5.22
C GLY A 428 -36.27 44.98 5.02
N ALA A 429 -37.40 45.51 4.55
CA ALA A 429 -38.59 44.70 4.28
C ALA A 429 -38.36 43.74 3.11
N PRO A 430 -38.83 42.48 3.19
CA PRO A 430 -38.61 41.49 2.16
C PRO A 430 -39.33 41.86 0.85
N SER A 431 -38.57 41.88 -0.26
CA SER A 431 -39.08 42.04 -1.64
C SER A 431 -39.05 40.74 -2.43
N ILE A 432 -38.72 39.62 -1.77
CA ILE A 432 -38.48 38.31 -2.40
C ILE A 432 -39.81 37.57 -2.58
N ALA A 433 -40.03 36.96 -3.74
CA ALA A 433 -41.16 36.07 -3.96
C ALA A 433 -40.94 34.73 -3.24
N ALA A 434 -41.92 34.30 -2.44
CA ALA A 434 -41.86 33.05 -1.69
C ALA A 434 -43.26 32.50 -1.36
N ASN A 435 -43.35 31.20 -1.04
CA ASN A 435 -44.60 30.57 -0.63
C ASN A 435 -44.91 30.76 0.87
N PRO A 436 -46.20 30.67 1.28
CA PRO A 436 -46.64 30.85 2.66
C PRO A 436 -45.92 29.86 3.57
N GLY A 437 -45.44 30.29 4.73
CA GLY A 437 -44.62 29.49 5.65
C GLY A 437 -43.12 29.72 5.49
N SER A 438 -42.70 30.58 4.57
CA SER A 438 -41.32 31.08 4.51
C SER A 438 -41.05 32.08 5.61
N ILE A 439 -39.80 32.15 6.06
CA ILE A 439 -39.33 33.06 7.10
C ILE A 439 -38.25 33.96 6.50
N TYR A 440 -38.25 35.25 6.82
CA TYR A 440 -37.21 36.18 6.40
C TYR A 440 -36.65 36.91 7.61
N ILE A 441 -35.32 36.91 7.74
CA ILE A 441 -34.58 37.57 8.82
C ILE A 441 -34.06 38.91 8.31
N ASN A 442 -34.45 39.99 8.98
CA ASN A 442 -33.93 41.33 8.68
C ASN A 442 -32.64 41.58 9.48
N ASN A 443 -31.54 41.86 8.78
CA ASN A 443 -30.22 42.07 9.38
C ASN A 443 -29.97 43.53 9.81
N ASP A 444 -30.87 44.47 9.52
CA ASP A 444 -30.69 45.91 9.82
C ASP A 444 -30.83 46.27 11.32
N GLY A 445 -31.21 45.31 12.18
CA GLY A 445 -31.44 45.54 13.61
C GLY A 445 -32.77 46.25 13.94
N GLY A 446 -33.23 46.11 15.20
CA GLY A 446 -34.47 46.71 15.72
C GLY A 446 -35.53 45.69 16.18
N ASN A 447 -36.70 46.15 16.65
CA ASN A 447 -37.75 45.29 17.25
C ASN A 447 -38.47 44.34 16.26
N LYS A 448 -38.06 44.33 14.99
CA LYS A 448 -38.77 43.70 13.86
C LYS A 448 -37.79 42.90 13.01
N MET A 449 -37.30 41.81 13.59
CA MET A 449 -36.22 40.99 13.02
C MET A 449 -36.74 39.86 12.11
N LEU A 450 -38.03 39.54 12.18
CA LEU A 450 -38.56 38.32 11.57
C LEU A 450 -39.86 38.58 10.80
N TRP A 451 -39.93 38.04 9.59
CA TRP A 451 -41.11 38.07 8.73
C TRP A 451 -41.53 36.65 8.38
N ILE A 452 -42.83 36.40 8.32
CA ILE A 452 -43.42 35.17 7.79
C ILE A 452 -44.17 35.49 6.51
N LYS A 453 -43.94 34.69 5.48
CA LYS A 453 -44.73 34.73 4.26
C LYS A 453 -46.09 34.07 4.52
N THR A 454 -47.17 34.76 4.18
CA THR A 454 -48.54 34.29 4.42
C THR A 454 -49.36 34.07 3.16
N ALA A 455 -48.86 34.51 2.00
CA ALA A 455 -49.50 34.34 0.69
C ALA A 455 -48.50 33.84 -0.36
N SER A 456 -48.95 33.04 -1.33
CA SER A 456 -48.10 32.39 -2.34
C SER A 456 -47.73 33.29 -3.53
N GLY A 457 -46.65 32.92 -4.21
CA GLY A 457 -46.39 33.26 -5.62
C GLY A 457 -46.01 34.70 -5.99
N SER A 458 -45.89 35.64 -5.04
CA SER A 458 -45.47 37.02 -5.32
C SER A 458 -44.53 37.60 -4.24
N SER A 459 -43.93 38.76 -4.48
CA SER A 459 -43.15 39.53 -3.50
C SER A 459 -44.00 40.13 -2.37
N SER A 460 -45.33 40.09 -2.48
CA SER A 460 -46.29 40.60 -1.50
C SER A 460 -46.70 39.54 -0.47
N GLY A 461 -47.28 39.92 0.67
CA GLY A 461 -47.82 38.98 1.66
C GLY A 461 -46.81 38.47 2.71
N TRP A 462 -45.68 39.15 2.84
CA TRP A 462 -44.82 39.04 4.02
C TRP A 462 -45.46 39.82 5.18
N LYS A 463 -45.61 39.14 6.32
CA LYS A 463 -46.09 39.74 7.56
C LYS A 463 -45.00 39.75 8.59
N LEU A 464 -44.85 40.88 9.27
CA LEU A 464 -44.01 40.99 10.46
C LEU A 464 -44.52 40.04 11.53
N ILE A 465 -43.61 39.32 12.18
CA ILE A 465 -43.90 38.73 13.47
C ILE A 465 -43.57 39.78 14.53
N GLY A 466 -44.59 40.26 15.24
CA GLY A 466 -44.37 41.11 16.43
C GLY A 466 -43.69 40.31 17.54
N THR A 467 -42.77 40.92 18.28
CA THR A 467 -42.08 40.30 19.41
C THR A 467 -42.91 40.31 20.71
N GLN A 468 -44.12 40.87 20.69
CA GLN A 468 -45.11 40.81 21.75
C GLN A 468 -46.49 40.52 21.15
N ALA A 469 -47.30 39.73 21.86
CA ALA A 469 -48.73 39.61 21.54
C ALA A 469 -49.40 40.98 21.68
N ASP A 470 -50.27 41.33 20.75
CA ASP A 470 -51.02 42.59 20.80
C ASP A 470 -51.76 42.70 22.14
N ALA A 471 -51.69 43.87 22.78
CA ALA A 471 -52.43 44.12 24.00
C ALA A 471 -53.94 43.98 23.72
N LEU A 472 -54.62 43.09 24.46
CA LEU A 472 -56.08 43.00 24.46
C LEU A 472 -56.65 44.35 24.93
N THR A 473 -57.06 45.18 23.98
CA THR A 473 -57.81 46.39 24.27
C THR A 473 -59.27 45.99 24.47
N ALA A 474 -59.64 45.73 25.73
CA ALA A 474 -61.06 45.71 26.08
C ALA A 474 -61.63 47.11 25.80
N ALA A 475 -62.77 47.18 25.10
CA ALA A 475 -63.46 48.44 24.89
C ALA A 475 -63.78 49.08 26.25
N GLU A 476 -63.37 50.33 26.46
CA GLU A 476 -63.70 51.04 27.69
C GLU A 476 -65.23 51.02 27.93
N PRO A 477 -65.67 50.76 29.18
CA PRO A 477 -67.09 50.78 29.48
C PRO A 477 -67.65 52.18 29.25
N SER A 478 -68.75 52.26 28.50
CA SER A 478 -69.51 53.50 28.35
C SER A 478 -69.94 54.00 29.74
N PRO A 479 -69.84 55.31 30.04
CA PRO A 479 -70.21 55.88 31.33
C PRO A 479 -71.72 55.78 31.69
N SER A 480 -72.51 55.11 30.84
CA SER A 480 -73.94 54.83 31.04
C SER A 480 -74.25 53.34 31.24
N ALA A 481 -73.24 52.48 31.37
CA ALA A 481 -73.43 51.05 31.55
C ALA A 481 -74.17 50.76 32.87
N THR A 482 -75.34 50.14 32.76
CA THR A 482 -76.07 49.63 33.92
C THR A 482 -75.43 48.34 34.42
N ALA A 483 -75.72 47.92 35.66
CA ALA A 483 -75.24 46.63 36.18
C ALA A 483 -75.63 45.44 35.27
N GLN A 484 -76.75 45.56 34.56
CA GLN A 484 -77.21 44.56 33.60
C GLN A 484 -76.30 44.47 32.37
N ASP A 485 -75.79 45.60 31.87
CA ASP A 485 -74.88 45.65 30.72
C ASP A 485 -73.52 45.02 31.05
N VAL A 486 -73.05 45.21 32.28
CA VAL A 486 -71.82 44.59 32.78
C VAL A 486 -72.00 43.07 32.89
N TRP A 487 -73.14 42.60 33.40
CA TRP A 487 -73.42 41.17 33.52
C TRP A 487 -73.52 40.48 32.16
N VAL A 488 -74.19 41.09 31.18
CA VAL A 488 -74.28 40.53 29.82
C VAL A 488 -72.92 40.42 29.15
N ARG A 489 -72.02 41.39 29.36
CA ARG A 489 -70.65 41.35 28.84
C ARG A 489 -69.79 40.29 29.53
N LEU A 490 -69.91 40.14 30.85
CA LEU A 490 -69.26 39.07 31.61
C LEU A 490 -69.73 37.69 31.16
N LYS A 491 -71.04 37.53 30.91
CA LYS A 491 -71.62 36.29 30.38
C LYS A 491 -71.09 35.98 28.99
N ASN A 492 -71.07 36.97 28.10
CA ASN A 492 -70.53 36.81 26.75
C ASN A 492 -69.03 36.48 26.76
N LEU A 493 -68.25 37.09 27.65
CA LEU A 493 -66.84 36.76 27.84
C LEU A 493 -66.67 35.32 28.37
N GLU A 494 -67.44 34.92 29.38
CA GLU A 494 -67.44 33.55 29.92
C GLU A 494 -67.75 32.53 28.81
N ASP A 495 -68.79 32.78 28.01
CA ASP A 495 -69.22 31.89 26.93
C ASP A 495 -68.14 31.79 25.83
N ASN A 496 -67.51 32.90 25.45
CA ASN A 496 -66.41 32.90 24.48
C ASN A 496 -65.17 32.17 25.01
N LEU A 497 -64.86 32.32 26.29
CA LEU A 497 -63.73 31.62 26.93
C LEU A 497 -64.00 30.11 27.05
N LYS A 498 -65.25 29.70 27.32
CA LYS A 498 -65.66 28.29 27.27
C LYS A 498 -65.59 27.73 25.84
N ALA A 499 -66.06 28.48 24.84
CA ALA A 499 -65.97 28.08 23.43
C ALA A 499 -64.52 27.95 22.95
N ALA A 500 -63.61 28.76 23.48
CA ALA A 500 -62.17 28.68 23.22
C ALA A 500 -61.45 27.58 24.03
N GLY A 501 -62.15 26.85 24.90
CA GLY A 501 -61.59 25.78 25.73
C GLY A 501 -60.71 26.26 26.90
N LEU A 502 -60.78 27.56 27.23
CA LEU A 502 -59.97 28.19 28.29
C LEU A 502 -60.68 28.18 29.65
N LEU A 503 -61.98 27.90 29.69
CA LEU A 503 -62.77 27.66 30.90
C LEU A 503 -63.52 26.33 30.75
N SER A 504 -63.55 25.52 31.82
CA SER A 504 -64.37 24.31 31.87
C SER A 504 -65.86 24.67 31.93
N SER A 505 -66.69 23.85 31.28
CA SER A 505 -68.14 24.04 31.12
C SER A 505 -68.88 24.31 32.42
#